data_AF-A0A0B7G404-F1
#
_entry.id   AF-A0A0B7G404-F1
#
_cell.length_a   1.000
_cell.length_b   1.000
_cell.length_c   1.000
_cell.angle_alpha   90.00
_cell.angle_beta   90.00
_cell.angle_gamma   90.00
#
_symmetry.space_group_name_H-M   'P 1'
#
loop_
_entity.id
_entity.type
_entity.pdbx_description
1 polymer ?
#
loop_
_entity_poly.entity_id
_entity_poly.type
_entity_poly.pdbx_seq_one_letter_code
_entity_poly.pdbx_strand_id
1 'polypeptide(L)'
;MAYSLTFLRTTFDPSTTCSLAEMSISEKDILELSEIEYASRDIYPGPRVTIVTCMDPRINMQDIYAQLKVHPGNAFILRNAGGRAQEALRSIIVSQNLLNTTDVHIIHHTKCGMANHSEESLRIRLLQSFAENDPEVNKSTTMHQLNQRHFFPIHSHRCTHQAMAALQSDLALLENYPLIKQNKGGSKIKMHGWLYDIATHTLTSTERPQTKQALCERCECPFGEDCGCVCSCHPEK
;
A
#
# COMPACT_ATOMS: atom_id res chain seq x y z
N MET A 1 -38.52 -25.23 -18.91
CA MET A 1 -38.09 -24.86 -17.54
C MET A 1 -37.13 -23.70 -17.67
N ALA A 2 -37.53 -22.51 -17.23
CA ALA A 2 -36.76 -21.28 -17.38
C ALA A 2 -36.21 -20.87 -16.00
N TYR A 3 -34.90 -20.69 -15.90
CA TYR A 3 -34.25 -20.14 -14.70
C TYR A 3 -34.20 -18.61 -14.83
N SER A 4 -34.89 -17.91 -13.94
CA SER A 4 -34.86 -16.44 -13.83
C SER A 4 -33.67 -16.03 -12.97
N LEU A 5 -32.63 -15.47 -13.60
CA LEU A 5 -31.53 -14.81 -12.91
C LEU A 5 -31.93 -13.37 -12.55
N THR A 6 -32.42 -13.18 -11.32
CA THR A 6 -32.68 -11.83 -10.80
C THR A 6 -31.37 -11.25 -10.27
N PHE A 7 -30.71 -10.43 -11.09
CA PHE A 7 -29.62 -9.56 -10.65
C PHE A 7 -30.18 -8.52 -9.66
N LEU A 8 -29.89 -8.69 -8.36
CA LEU A 8 -30.15 -7.65 -7.38
C LEU A 8 -29.13 -6.52 -7.55
N ARG A 9 -29.56 -5.43 -8.20
CA ARG A 9 -28.91 -4.13 -8.11
C ARG A 9 -29.04 -3.63 -6.69
N THR A 10 -27.95 -3.58 -5.93
CA THR A 10 -27.92 -2.89 -4.64
C THR A 10 -27.54 -1.43 -4.87
N THR A 11 -28.54 -0.56 -4.98
CA THR A 11 -28.36 0.87 -4.72
C THR A 11 -28.18 1.04 -3.21
N PHE A 12 -27.05 1.57 -2.79
CA PHE A 12 -26.75 1.83 -1.38
C PHE A 12 -27.60 3.01 -0.89
N ASP A 13 -28.53 2.75 0.04
CA ASP A 13 -29.33 3.76 0.74
C ASP A 13 -28.69 4.03 2.12
N PRO A 14 -28.16 5.24 2.37
CA PRO A 14 -27.46 5.58 3.61
C PRO A 14 -28.38 5.69 4.84
N SER A 15 -29.70 5.57 4.68
CA SER A 15 -30.67 5.58 5.79
C SER A 15 -31.05 4.18 6.30
N THR A 16 -30.62 3.12 5.62
CA THR A 16 -30.90 1.75 6.06
C THR A 16 -29.93 1.37 7.18
N THR A 17 -30.42 1.37 8.42
CA THR A 17 -29.74 0.62 9.49
C THR A 17 -29.75 -0.84 9.07
N CYS A 18 -28.58 -1.37 8.70
CA CYS A 18 -28.41 -2.80 8.53
C CYS A 18 -28.61 -3.39 9.93
N SER A 19 -29.84 -3.81 10.24
CA SER A 19 -30.08 -4.62 11.43
C SER A 19 -29.14 -5.82 11.30
N LEU A 20 -28.56 -6.23 12.41
CA LEU A 20 -27.84 -7.51 12.54
C LEU A 20 -28.86 -8.66 12.42
N ALA A 21 -29.77 -8.60 11.45
CA ALA A 21 -30.61 -9.70 11.05
C ALA A 21 -29.64 -10.81 10.66
N GLU A 22 -29.60 -11.79 11.54
CA GLU A 22 -28.77 -12.98 11.55
C GLU A 22 -28.44 -13.42 10.12
N MET A 23 -27.26 -13.04 9.63
CA MET A 23 -26.59 -13.85 8.63
C MET A 23 -26.34 -15.19 9.34
N SER A 24 -27.16 -16.18 9.04
CA SER A 24 -26.97 -17.56 9.49
C SER A 24 -25.73 -18.12 8.80
N ILE A 25 -24.57 -17.74 9.29
CA ILE A 25 -23.30 -18.37 8.95
C ILE A 25 -23.44 -19.81 9.45
N SER A 26 -23.46 -20.79 8.55
CA SER A 26 -23.47 -22.19 8.99
C SER A 26 -22.11 -22.50 9.63
N GLU A 27 -22.06 -23.38 10.63
CA GLU A 27 -20.78 -23.79 11.25
C GLU A 27 -19.76 -24.30 10.23
N LYS A 28 -20.22 -24.73 9.04
CA LYS A 28 -19.39 -25.19 7.92
C LYS A 28 -18.80 -24.05 7.07
N ASP A 29 -19.34 -22.83 7.18
CA ASP A 29 -18.82 -21.63 6.49
C ASP A 29 -17.76 -20.90 7.32
N ILE A 30 -17.57 -21.30 8.57
CA ILE A 30 -16.50 -20.82 9.44
C ILE A 30 -15.23 -21.56 9.04
N LEU A 31 -14.38 -20.90 8.27
CA LEU A 31 -13.01 -21.35 8.02
C LEU A 31 -12.30 -21.49 9.37
N GLU A 32 -12.05 -22.73 9.77
CA GLU A 32 -11.16 -23.04 10.86
C GLU A 32 -9.76 -22.52 10.48
N LEU A 33 -9.09 -21.78 11.37
CA LEU A 33 -7.72 -21.29 11.12
C LEU A 33 -6.74 -22.44 10.82
N SER A 34 -7.10 -23.67 11.22
CA SER A 34 -6.39 -24.92 10.92
C SER A 34 -6.54 -25.38 9.46
N GLU A 35 -7.60 -24.97 8.75
CA GLU A 35 -7.83 -25.28 7.32
C GLU A 35 -7.02 -24.37 6.38
N ILE A 36 -6.54 -23.23 6.88
CA ILE A 36 -5.49 -22.47 6.20
C ILE A 36 -4.17 -23.20 6.46
N GLU A 37 -3.94 -24.26 5.68
CA GLU A 37 -2.77 -25.17 5.70
C GLU A 37 -1.39 -24.48 5.66
N TYR A 38 -1.32 -23.15 5.53
CA TYR A 38 -0.10 -22.38 5.73
C TYR A 38 0.49 -22.54 7.14
N ALA A 39 -0.30 -22.93 8.14
CA ALA A 39 0.18 -23.17 9.49
C ALA A 39 1.04 -24.44 9.65
N SER A 40 1.08 -25.34 8.65
CA SER A 40 1.79 -26.63 8.73
C SER A 40 3.16 -26.67 8.06
N ARG A 41 3.58 -25.59 7.36
CA ARG A 41 4.96 -25.46 6.85
C ARG A 41 5.88 -24.94 7.94
N ASP A 42 7.11 -25.46 7.97
CA ASP A 42 8.19 -25.17 8.93
C ASP A 42 8.10 -23.76 9.53
N ILE A 43 7.44 -23.67 10.69
CA ILE A 43 7.34 -22.43 11.45
C ILE A 43 8.70 -22.22 12.09
N TYR A 44 9.45 -21.25 11.58
CA TYR A 44 10.73 -20.91 12.20
C TYR A 44 10.50 -20.16 13.51
N PRO A 45 11.31 -20.39 14.56
CA PRO A 45 11.21 -19.62 15.78
C PRO A 45 11.34 -18.12 15.50
N GLY A 46 10.43 -17.31 16.04
CA GLY A 46 10.48 -15.85 15.91
C GLY A 46 9.15 -15.19 15.51
N PRO A 47 9.12 -13.85 15.42
CA PRO A 47 7.93 -13.12 15.02
C PRO A 47 7.60 -13.37 13.54
N ARG A 48 6.30 -13.45 13.23
CA ARG A 48 5.80 -13.47 11.85
C ARG A 48 5.56 -12.04 11.39
N VAL A 49 6.05 -11.67 10.22
CA VAL A 49 5.96 -10.28 9.73
C VAL A 49 5.33 -10.23 8.34
N THR A 50 4.70 -9.11 8.02
CA THR A 50 4.31 -8.78 6.65
C THR A 50 5.29 -7.75 6.11
N ILE A 51 5.85 -7.98 4.93
CA ILE A 51 6.69 -7.00 4.23
C ILE A 51 5.95 -6.58 2.96
N VAL A 52 5.62 -5.29 2.85
CA VAL A 52 5.08 -4.67 1.64
C VAL A 52 6.19 -3.90 0.97
N THR A 53 6.48 -4.20 -0.29
CA THR A 53 7.50 -3.48 -1.05
C THR A 53 7.16 -3.39 -2.53
N CYS A 54 7.96 -2.66 -3.30
CA CYS A 54 7.73 -2.49 -4.73
C CYS A 54 8.01 -3.80 -5.50
N MET A 55 7.32 -4.00 -6.62
CA MET A 55 7.61 -5.08 -7.58
C MET A 55 8.89 -4.86 -8.40
N ASP A 56 9.63 -3.77 -8.14
CA ASP A 56 10.88 -3.43 -8.83
C ASP A 56 11.91 -4.57 -8.75
N PRO A 57 12.41 -5.11 -9.88
CA PRO A 57 13.32 -6.26 -9.87
C PRO A 57 14.67 -5.98 -9.21
N ARG A 58 15.03 -4.70 -9.01
CA ARG A 58 16.28 -4.30 -8.35
C ARG A 58 16.21 -4.44 -6.83
N ILE A 59 15.03 -4.63 -6.26
CA ILE A 59 14.87 -4.89 -4.83
C ILE A 59 15.28 -6.33 -4.53
N ASN A 60 16.36 -6.47 -3.77
CA ASN A 60 16.86 -7.75 -3.31
C ASN A 60 16.27 -8.08 -1.93
N MET A 61 15.43 -9.10 -1.89
CA MET A 61 14.78 -9.55 -0.65
C MET A 61 15.77 -10.10 0.37
N GLN A 62 16.90 -10.67 -0.07
CA GLN A 62 17.90 -11.22 0.85
C GLN A 62 18.52 -10.12 1.72
N ASP A 63 18.77 -8.94 1.12
CA ASP A 63 19.28 -7.77 1.85
C ASP A 63 18.27 -7.27 2.87
N ILE A 64 16.98 -7.26 2.51
CA ILE A 64 15.89 -6.87 3.41
C ILE A 64 15.78 -7.84 4.58
N TYR A 65 15.81 -9.15 4.34
CA TYR A 65 15.76 -10.16 5.39
C TYR A 65 16.93 -10.02 6.37
N ALA A 66 18.15 -9.85 5.84
CA ALA A 66 19.34 -9.67 6.65
C ALA A 66 19.27 -8.40 7.52
N GLN A 67 18.83 -7.28 6.93
CA GLN A 67 18.76 -5.99 7.63
C GLN A 67 17.63 -5.92 8.66
N LEU A 68 16.47 -6.52 8.35
CA LEU A 68 15.36 -6.64 9.30
C LEU A 68 15.58 -7.75 10.34
N LYS A 69 16.61 -8.59 10.16
CA LYS A 69 16.88 -9.78 10.99
C LYS A 69 15.68 -10.73 11.07
N VAL A 70 15.01 -10.90 9.94
CA VAL A 70 13.81 -11.73 9.80
C VAL A 70 14.16 -12.99 9.02
N HIS A 71 13.73 -14.15 9.54
CA HIS A 71 13.85 -15.39 8.81
C HIS A 71 12.90 -15.41 7.59
N PRO A 72 13.35 -15.80 6.39
CA PRO A 72 12.49 -15.82 5.19
C PRO A 72 11.19 -16.62 5.37
N GLY A 73 11.26 -17.74 6.12
CA GLY A 73 10.09 -18.58 6.44
C GLY A 73 9.04 -17.92 7.34
N ASN A 74 9.35 -16.77 7.96
CA ASN A 74 8.43 -16.03 8.82
C ASN A 74 7.91 -14.73 8.18
N ALA A 75 8.27 -14.45 6.93
CA ALA A 75 7.94 -13.20 6.26
C ALA A 75 6.93 -13.40 5.11
N PHE A 76 5.76 -12.78 5.24
CA PHE A 76 4.77 -12.71 4.16
C PHE A 76 5.10 -11.52 3.26
N ILE A 77 5.47 -11.78 2.01
CA ILE A 77 5.94 -10.74 1.08
C ILE A 77 4.81 -10.34 0.14
N LEU A 78 4.49 -9.05 0.15
CA LEU A 78 3.50 -8.42 -0.71
C LEU A 78 4.23 -7.43 -1.61
N ARG A 79 4.18 -7.67 -2.93
CA ARG A 79 4.82 -6.80 -3.93
C ARG A 79 3.79 -6.22 -4.89
N ASN A 80 3.79 -4.91 -5.05
CA ASN A 80 2.95 -4.19 -6.02
C ASN A 80 3.69 -2.97 -6.60
N ALA A 81 3.10 -2.28 -7.56
CA ALA A 81 3.69 -1.08 -8.14
C ALA A 81 3.81 0.02 -7.07
N GLY A 82 5.04 0.42 -6.76
CA GLY A 82 5.31 1.47 -5.77
C GLY A 82 5.29 1.04 -4.30
N GLY A 83 5.06 -0.24 -4.00
CA GLY A 83 5.08 -0.74 -2.61
C GLY A 83 3.99 -0.14 -1.73
N ARG A 84 2.81 0.10 -2.32
CA ARG A 84 1.70 0.82 -1.71
C ARG A 84 0.93 -0.06 -0.73
N ALA A 85 0.83 0.38 0.51
CA ALA A 85 0.05 -0.32 1.54
C ALA A 85 -1.45 -0.37 1.17
N GLN A 86 -1.96 0.70 0.55
CA GLN A 86 -3.36 0.80 0.13
C GLN A 86 -3.80 -0.34 -0.80
N GLU A 87 -2.96 -0.71 -1.77
CA GLU A 87 -3.24 -1.83 -2.67
C GLU A 87 -3.03 -3.20 -1.98
N ALA A 88 -2.11 -3.28 -1.03
CA ALA A 88 -1.83 -4.49 -0.25
C ALA A 88 -2.83 -4.74 0.91
N LEU A 89 -3.73 -3.80 1.19
CA LEU A 89 -4.52 -3.72 2.42
C LEU A 89 -5.30 -5.01 2.74
N ARG A 90 -6.00 -5.61 1.75
CA ARG A 90 -6.74 -6.87 1.96
C ARG A 90 -5.82 -7.99 2.45
N SER A 91 -4.59 -8.04 1.94
CA SER A 91 -3.62 -9.07 2.26
C SER A 91 -2.99 -8.83 3.62
N ILE A 92 -2.77 -7.56 4.00
CA ILE A 92 -2.31 -7.18 5.35
C ILE A 92 -3.37 -7.58 6.40
N ILE A 93 -4.66 -7.32 6.13
CA ILE A 93 -5.77 -7.71 7.00
C ILE A 93 -5.77 -9.23 7.22
N VAL A 94 -5.72 -10.01 6.13
CA VAL A 94 -5.64 -11.49 6.22
C VAL A 94 -4.40 -11.94 7.00
N SER A 95 -3.25 -11.32 6.73
CA SER A 95 -1.98 -11.66 7.38
C SER A 95 -2.04 -11.49 8.91
N GLN A 96 -2.61 -10.37 9.38
CA GLN A 96 -2.74 -10.12 10.81
C GLN A 96 -3.83 -10.95 11.47
N ASN A 97 -4.96 -11.15 10.78
CA ASN A 97 -6.13 -11.78 11.37
C ASN A 97 -6.06 -13.30 11.34
N LEU A 98 -5.54 -13.88 10.26
CA LEU A 98 -5.53 -15.32 10.03
C LEU A 98 -4.14 -15.93 10.12
N LEU A 99 -3.09 -15.20 9.69
CA LEU A 99 -1.72 -15.73 9.63
C LEU A 99 -0.83 -15.31 10.81
N ASN A 100 -1.42 -14.57 11.76
CA ASN A 100 -0.82 -14.22 13.04
C ASN A 100 0.43 -13.32 12.98
N THR A 101 0.59 -12.48 11.94
CA THR A 101 1.71 -11.52 11.89
C THR A 101 1.65 -10.46 12.99
N THR A 102 2.82 -10.11 13.55
CA THR A 102 3.00 -9.16 14.66
C THR A 102 3.52 -7.79 14.22
N ASP A 103 4.18 -7.72 13.06
CA ASP A 103 4.80 -6.51 12.54
C ASP A 103 4.51 -6.37 11.04
N VAL A 104 4.33 -5.14 10.58
CA VAL A 104 4.16 -4.81 9.17
C VAL A 104 5.25 -3.82 8.76
N HIS A 105 6.04 -4.18 7.76
CA HIS A 105 7.10 -3.35 7.20
C HIS A 105 6.66 -2.81 5.84
N ILE A 106 6.57 -1.50 5.70
CA ILE A 106 6.32 -0.83 4.42
C ILE A 106 7.65 -0.29 3.90
N ILE A 107 8.08 -0.78 2.75
CA ILE A 107 9.39 -0.49 2.17
C ILE A 107 9.21 0.15 0.80
N HIS A 108 9.41 1.46 0.75
CA HIS A 108 9.54 2.22 -0.50
C HIS A 108 11.00 2.21 -0.93
N HIS A 109 11.30 2.57 -2.19
CA HIS A 109 12.68 2.56 -2.68
C HIS A 109 13.05 3.79 -3.50
N THR A 110 14.34 4.09 -3.57
CA THR A 110 14.88 5.19 -4.39
C THR A 110 14.71 4.88 -5.88
N LYS A 111 14.57 5.94 -6.70
CA LYS A 111 14.43 5.86 -8.17
C LYS A 111 13.30 4.91 -8.62
N CYS A 112 12.16 4.96 -7.93
CA CYS A 112 10.97 4.20 -8.30
C CYS A 112 10.35 4.73 -9.59
N GLY A 113 9.98 3.82 -10.50
CA GLY A 113 9.28 4.18 -11.73
C GLY A 113 7.92 4.86 -11.47
N MET A 114 7.26 4.54 -10.36
CA MET A 114 5.98 5.14 -9.96
C MET A 114 6.10 6.52 -9.29
N ALA A 115 7.33 7.02 -9.09
CA ALA A 115 7.55 8.35 -8.54
C ALA A 115 7.08 9.41 -9.53
N ASN A 116 7.64 9.45 -10.73
CA ASN A 116 7.50 10.60 -11.64
C ASN A 116 6.19 10.68 -12.43
N HIS A 117 5.12 10.05 -11.95
CA HIS A 117 3.86 9.98 -12.66
C HIS A 117 2.67 10.38 -11.79
N SER A 118 1.74 11.12 -12.38
CA SER A 118 0.39 11.31 -11.85
C SER A 118 -0.52 10.16 -12.30
N GLU A 119 -1.65 9.97 -11.61
CA GLU A 119 -2.73 9.05 -12.02
C GLU A 119 -3.10 9.24 -13.50
N GLU A 120 -3.31 10.49 -13.92
CA GLU A 120 -3.67 10.81 -15.30
C GLU A 120 -2.55 10.50 -16.29
N SER A 121 -1.30 10.84 -15.95
CA SER A 121 -0.17 10.55 -16.82
C SER A 121 0.03 9.04 -17.02
N LEU A 122 -0.25 8.22 -15.99
CA LEU A 122 -0.20 6.77 -16.10
C LEU A 122 -1.29 6.24 -17.02
N ARG A 123 -2.53 6.73 -16.90
CA ARG A 123 -3.63 6.33 -17.80
C ARG A 123 -3.33 6.66 -19.25
N ILE A 124 -2.86 7.88 -19.53
CA ILE A 124 -2.49 8.29 -20.88
C ILE A 124 -1.34 7.42 -21.41
N ARG A 125 -0.30 7.20 -20.61
CA ARG A 125 0.86 6.39 -21.02
C ARG A 125 0.47 4.93 -21.30
N LEU A 126 -0.40 4.35 -20.47
CA LEU A 126 -0.91 2.99 -20.68
C LEU A 126 -1.76 2.91 -21.94
N LEU A 127 -2.67 3.86 -22.17
CA LEU A 127 -3.48 3.90 -23.38
C LEU A 127 -2.61 4.01 -24.65
N GLN A 128 -1.57 4.85 -24.62
CA GLN A 128 -0.60 4.95 -25.72
C GLN A 128 0.11 3.61 -25.94
N SER A 129 0.60 2.99 -24.88
CA SER A 129 1.24 1.67 -24.95
C SER A 129 0.31 0.61 -25.54
N PHE A 130 -0.98 0.60 -25.22
CA PHE A 130 -1.92 -0.34 -25.83
C PHE A 130 -2.10 -0.08 -27.33
N ALA A 131 -2.22 1.19 -27.73
CA ALA A 131 -2.39 1.57 -29.14
C ALA A 131 -1.14 1.35 -30.00
N GLU A 132 0.05 1.43 -29.40
CA GLU A 132 1.32 1.12 -30.09
C GLU A 132 1.47 -0.38 -30.36
N ASN A 133 0.98 -1.23 -29.45
CA ASN A 133 1.08 -2.69 -29.57
C ASN A 133 -0.07 -3.31 -30.38
N ASP A 134 -1.23 -2.65 -30.42
CA ASP A 134 -2.41 -3.09 -31.17
C ASP A 134 -3.08 -1.89 -31.87
N PRO A 135 -2.84 -1.71 -33.19
CA PRO A 135 -3.45 -0.62 -33.96
C PRO A 135 -4.98 -0.66 -34.02
N GLU A 136 -5.61 -1.82 -33.80
CA GLU A 136 -7.07 -1.99 -33.83
C GLU A 136 -7.71 -1.79 -32.45
N VAL A 137 -6.92 -1.49 -31.42
CA VAL A 137 -7.43 -1.36 -30.06
C VAL A 137 -8.50 -0.27 -29.96
N ASN A 138 -9.63 -0.62 -29.33
CA ASN A 138 -10.67 0.36 -29.03
C ASN A 138 -10.25 1.27 -27.86
N LYS A 139 -9.64 2.41 -28.20
CA LYS A 139 -9.14 3.39 -27.23
C LYS A 139 -10.18 3.86 -26.21
N SER A 140 -11.45 3.99 -26.62
CA SER A 140 -12.53 4.45 -25.74
C SER A 140 -12.83 3.41 -24.65
N THR A 141 -13.00 2.15 -25.04
CA THR A 141 -13.22 1.05 -24.10
C THR A 141 -12.01 0.85 -23.19
N THR A 142 -10.79 0.91 -23.74
CA THR A 142 -9.56 0.80 -22.95
C THR A 142 -9.46 1.93 -21.91
N MET A 143 -9.72 3.18 -22.30
CA MET A 143 -9.69 4.29 -21.35
C MET A 143 -10.76 4.15 -20.27
N HIS A 144 -11.96 3.68 -20.61
CA HIS A 144 -12.99 3.38 -19.62
C HIS A 144 -12.51 2.36 -18.58
N GLN A 145 -11.83 1.31 -19.00
CA GLN A 145 -11.25 0.31 -18.10
C GLN A 145 -10.12 0.90 -17.24
N LEU A 146 -9.25 1.74 -17.81
CA LEU A 146 -8.18 2.42 -17.07
C LEU A 146 -8.71 3.39 -16.01
N ASN A 147 -9.84 4.05 -16.28
CA ASN A 147 -10.49 4.95 -15.33
C ASN A 147 -11.10 4.23 -14.12
N GLN A 148 -11.35 2.92 -14.21
CA GLN A 148 -11.80 2.09 -13.09
C GLN A 148 -10.66 1.59 -12.20
N ARG A 149 -9.41 1.98 -12.50
CA ARG A 149 -8.22 1.57 -11.74
C ARG A 149 -7.60 2.78 -11.04
N HIS A 150 -7.20 2.54 -9.80
CA HIS A 150 -6.35 3.45 -9.02
C HIS A 150 -4.92 2.92 -9.11
N PHE A 151 -3.99 3.77 -9.57
CA PHE A 151 -2.60 3.39 -9.79
C PHE A 151 -1.68 3.78 -8.63
N PHE A 152 -2.17 4.60 -7.70
CA PHE A 152 -1.49 4.94 -6.45
C PHE A 152 -0.05 5.42 -6.67
N PRO A 153 0.17 6.48 -7.49
CA PRO A 153 1.51 7.01 -7.69
C PRO A 153 2.15 7.47 -6.38
N ILE A 154 3.49 7.48 -6.35
CA ILE A 154 4.26 7.89 -5.17
C ILE A 154 4.26 9.42 -5.00
N HIS A 155 3.86 10.19 -6.01
CA HIS A 155 3.61 11.62 -5.87
C HIS A 155 2.12 11.93 -5.87
N SER A 156 1.66 12.69 -4.87
CA SER A 156 0.41 13.43 -4.98
C SER A 156 0.63 14.68 -5.81
N HIS A 157 -0.42 15.23 -6.44
CA HIS A 157 -0.37 16.35 -7.39
C HIS A 157 0.30 17.66 -6.91
N ARG A 158 0.91 17.73 -5.72
CA ARG A 158 1.38 18.98 -5.10
C ARG A 158 2.90 19.13 -4.91
N CYS A 159 3.73 18.07 -4.98
CA CYS A 159 5.18 18.24 -5.15
C CYS A 159 5.89 16.95 -5.58
N THR A 160 6.98 17.08 -6.35
CA THR A 160 7.83 15.99 -6.86
C THR A 160 8.85 15.48 -5.84
N HIS A 161 8.84 15.95 -4.59
CA HIS A 161 9.91 15.71 -3.62
C HIS A 161 9.60 14.70 -2.50
N GLN A 162 8.45 14.02 -2.49
CA GLN A 162 8.02 13.30 -1.28
C GLN A 162 7.73 11.81 -1.49
N ALA A 163 8.75 11.03 -1.87
CA ALA A 163 8.73 9.57 -1.65
C ALA A 163 8.42 9.24 -0.17
N MET A 164 8.89 10.08 0.75
CA MET A 164 8.60 9.97 2.18
C MET A 164 7.14 10.28 2.54
N ALA A 165 6.44 11.17 1.83
CA ALA A 165 5.04 11.43 2.14
C ALA A 165 4.12 10.30 1.69
N ALA A 166 4.41 9.64 0.57
CA ALA A 166 3.67 8.44 0.18
C ALA A 166 3.83 7.32 1.21
N LEU A 167 5.06 7.08 1.67
CA LEU A 167 5.33 6.13 2.74
C LEU A 167 4.62 6.52 4.05
N GLN A 168 4.66 7.79 4.45
CA GLN A 168 3.94 8.27 5.64
C GLN A 168 2.42 8.14 5.50
N SER A 169 1.87 8.42 4.31
CA SER A 169 0.45 8.21 4.02
C SER A 169 0.05 6.75 4.13
N ASP A 170 0.91 5.84 3.66
CA ASP A 170 0.69 4.40 3.75
C ASP A 170 0.76 3.91 5.21
N LEU A 171 1.70 4.42 6.02
CA LEU A 171 1.76 4.13 7.45
C LEU A 171 0.52 4.67 8.19
N ALA A 172 0.16 5.94 7.94
CA ALA A 172 -1.00 6.56 8.55
C ALA A 172 -2.30 5.84 8.18
N LEU A 173 -2.42 5.34 6.95
CA LEU A 173 -3.53 4.48 6.55
C LEU A 173 -3.62 3.28 7.48
N LEU A 174 -2.54 2.52 7.65
CA LEU A 174 -2.54 1.29 8.46
C LEU A 174 -2.78 1.55 9.95
N GLU A 175 -2.21 2.62 10.49
CA GLU A 175 -2.41 3.00 11.90
C GLU A 175 -3.87 3.36 12.20
N ASN A 176 -4.59 3.94 11.23
CA ASN A 176 -5.97 4.40 11.41
C ASN A 176 -7.02 3.46 10.77
N TYR A 177 -6.61 2.35 10.15
CA TYR A 177 -7.55 1.47 9.47
C TYR A 177 -8.31 0.55 10.45
N PRO A 178 -9.66 0.53 10.45
CA PRO A 178 -10.45 -0.20 11.46
C PRO A 178 -10.19 -1.70 11.54
N LEU A 179 -9.81 -2.34 10.43
CA LEU A 179 -9.57 -3.79 10.37
C LEU A 179 -8.11 -4.19 10.59
N ILE A 180 -7.23 -3.21 10.81
CA ILE A 180 -5.82 -3.45 11.15
C ILE A 180 -5.68 -3.48 12.67
N LYS A 181 -5.18 -4.61 13.17
CA LYS A 181 -4.97 -4.80 14.61
C LYS A 181 -3.83 -3.90 15.08
N GLN A 182 -4.09 -3.12 16.12
CA GLN A 182 -3.07 -2.28 16.77
C GLN A 182 -2.41 -2.99 17.96
N ASN A 183 -3.07 -4.00 18.53
CA ASN A 183 -2.57 -4.77 19.68
C ASN A 183 -2.85 -6.27 19.48
N LYS A 184 -1.96 -7.11 20.01
CA LYS A 184 -2.11 -8.57 20.06
C LYS A 184 -1.55 -9.10 21.38
N GLY A 185 -2.39 -9.75 22.19
CA GLY A 185 -1.96 -10.36 23.47
C GLY A 185 -1.30 -9.38 24.44
N GLY A 186 -1.77 -8.13 24.48
CA GLY A 186 -1.17 -7.06 25.30
C GLY A 186 0.06 -6.36 24.70
N SER A 187 0.58 -6.84 23.56
CA SER A 187 1.70 -6.20 22.84
C SER A 187 1.19 -5.34 21.67
N LYS A 188 1.75 -4.13 21.52
CA LYS A 188 1.44 -3.25 20.39
C LYS A 188 2.04 -3.80 19.09
N ILE A 189 1.22 -3.96 18.06
CA ILE A 189 1.66 -4.29 16.70
C ILE A 189 2.37 -3.06 16.14
N LYS A 190 3.56 -3.24 15.58
CA LYS A 190 4.37 -2.15 15.06
C LYS A 190 4.26 -2.06 13.54
N MET A 191 4.01 -0.84 13.06
CA MET A 191 4.08 -0.48 11.65
C MET A 191 5.42 0.21 11.42
N HIS A 192 6.26 -0.37 10.57
CA HIS A 192 7.61 0.12 10.33
C HIS A 192 7.71 0.67 8.91
N GLY A 193 8.18 1.91 8.77
CA GLY A 193 8.45 2.52 7.46
C GLY A 193 9.92 2.49 7.12
N TRP A 194 10.24 2.13 5.88
CA TRP A 194 11.61 2.05 5.39
C TRP A 194 11.78 2.64 4.00
N LEU A 195 12.95 3.23 3.77
CA LEU A 195 13.46 3.57 2.46
C LEU A 195 14.60 2.63 2.08
N TYR A 196 14.41 1.84 1.03
CA TYR A 196 15.45 1.00 0.45
C TYR A 196 16.18 1.75 -0.66
N ASP A 197 17.48 1.94 -0.51
CA ASP A 197 18.30 2.49 -1.58
C ASP A 197 18.76 1.37 -2.51
N ILE A 198 18.28 1.40 -3.75
CA ILE A 198 18.61 0.38 -4.77
C ILE A 198 20.07 0.41 -5.21
N ALA A 199 20.81 1.50 -4.97
CA ALA A 199 22.21 1.62 -5.38
C ALA A 199 23.15 1.05 -4.32
N THR A 200 22.84 1.24 -3.05
CA THR A 200 23.67 0.79 -1.92
C THR A 200 23.13 -0.47 -1.25
N HIS A 201 21.91 -0.90 -1.60
CA HIS A 201 21.20 -2.02 -0.99
C HIS A 201 20.93 -1.84 0.52
N THR A 202 20.87 -0.59 0.98
CA THR A 202 20.67 -0.26 2.40
C THR A 202 19.24 0.14 2.71
N LEU A 203 18.76 -0.28 3.87
CA LEU A 203 17.44 0.01 4.40
C LEU A 203 17.55 1.08 5.51
N THR A 204 16.92 2.22 5.28
CA THR A 204 16.90 3.34 6.23
C THR A 204 15.52 3.44 6.87
N SER A 205 15.45 3.41 8.20
CA SER A 205 14.19 3.61 8.93
C SER A 205 13.69 5.02 8.75
N THR A 206 12.37 5.15 8.59
CA THR A 206 11.69 6.45 8.56
C THR A 206 10.92 6.72 9.85
N GLU A 207 11.18 5.98 10.93
CA GLU A 207 10.68 6.35 12.26
C GLU A 207 11.05 7.81 12.50
N ARG A 208 10.02 8.67 12.68
CA ARG A 208 10.25 10.03 13.14
C ARG A 208 11.06 9.92 14.44
N PRO A 209 12.20 10.60 14.59
CA PRO A 209 12.67 10.88 15.93
C PRO A 209 11.52 11.55 16.68
N GLN A 210 11.33 11.25 17.97
CA GLN A 210 10.34 11.89 18.85
C GLN A 210 10.55 13.41 19.01
N THR A 211 11.34 14.04 18.16
CA THR A 211 11.45 15.47 18.08
C THR A 211 10.30 16.00 17.23
N LYS A 212 9.51 16.89 17.85
CA LYS A 212 8.79 18.00 17.19
C LYS A 212 9.73 18.90 16.33
N GLN A 213 10.84 18.38 15.81
CA GLN A 213 12.01 19.16 15.40
C GLN A 213 12.94 18.41 14.44
N ALA A 214 12.37 17.69 13.46
CA ALA A 214 13.15 17.17 12.34
C ALA A 214 12.54 17.64 11.01
N LEU A 215 12.96 18.85 10.65
CA LEU A 215 13.08 19.42 9.30
C LEU A 215 11.78 19.61 8.50
N CYS A 216 10.85 20.34 9.11
CA CYS A 216 9.93 21.22 8.40
C CYS A 216 9.96 22.61 9.04
N GLU A 217 11.14 23.22 9.16
CA GLU A 217 11.27 24.60 9.67
C GLU A 217 11.48 25.64 8.54
N ARG A 218 11.48 25.25 7.25
CA ARG A 218 11.70 26.22 6.16
C ARG A 218 10.78 26.17 4.95
N CYS A 219 9.85 25.24 4.84
CA CYS A 219 8.87 25.26 3.75
C CYS A 219 7.52 24.76 4.24
N GLU A 220 6.81 25.61 4.96
CA GLU A 220 5.35 25.58 4.94
C GLU A 220 4.86 26.55 3.87
N CYS A 221 4.40 26.01 2.74
CA CYS A 221 3.34 26.64 1.95
C CYS A 221 2.85 25.69 0.87
N PRO A 222 1.58 25.31 0.98
CA PRO A 222 0.58 26.15 0.32
C PRO A 222 -0.68 26.41 1.19
N PHE A 223 -1.03 27.65 1.55
CA PHE A 223 -0.46 28.90 1.05
C PHE A 223 -0.66 30.03 2.08
N GLY A 224 0.35 30.28 2.90
CA GLY A 224 0.60 31.61 3.49
C GLY A 224 0.51 32.66 2.40
N GLU A 225 -0.36 33.63 2.67
CA GLU A 225 -0.94 34.58 1.74
C GLU A 225 0.17 35.32 0.96
N ASP A 226 0.01 35.47 -0.35
CA ASP A 226 0.95 36.16 -1.26
C ASP A 226 2.29 35.46 -1.55
N CYS A 227 2.22 34.32 -2.25
CA CYS A 227 3.41 33.72 -2.85
C CYS A 227 3.95 34.57 -4.02
N GLY A 228 4.89 35.46 -3.70
CA GLY A 228 5.83 36.11 -4.61
C GLY A 228 7.29 35.73 -4.35
N CYS A 229 7.54 34.55 -3.77
CA CYS A 229 8.86 34.18 -3.25
C CYS A 229 9.72 33.43 -4.27
N VAL A 230 10.94 33.93 -4.48
CA VAL A 230 12.03 33.28 -5.19
C VAL A 230 12.88 32.52 -4.16
N CYS A 231 13.12 31.22 -4.34
CA CYS A 231 13.84 30.40 -3.35
C CYS A 231 15.27 30.06 -3.78
N SER A 232 16.17 29.75 -2.86
CA SER A 232 17.58 29.44 -3.18
C SER A 232 17.77 28.21 -4.08
N CYS A 233 16.74 27.36 -4.18
CA CYS A 233 16.69 26.19 -5.04
C CYS A 233 16.14 26.51 -6.45
N HIS A 234 15.44 27.65 -6.59
CA HIS A 234 14.96 28.25 -7.83
C HIS A 234 15.12 29.78 -7.73
N PRO A 235 16.34 30.29 -8.00
CA PRO A 235 16.67 31.72 -7.82
C PRO A 235 15.99 32.64 -8.84
N GLU A 236 15.21 32.10 -9.78
CA GLU A 236 14.42 32.87 -10.74
C GLU A 236 13.00 32.28 -10.83
N LYS A 237 12.17 32.65 -9.84
CA LYS A 237 10.70 32.46 -9.71
C LYS A 237 10.15 31.05 -9.94
#